data_AF-A0A9D8XKQ9-F1
#
_entry.id   AF-A0A9D8XKQ9-F1
#
_cell.length_a   1.000
_cell.length_b   1.000
_cell.length_c   1.000
_cell.angle_alpha   90.00
_cell.angle_beta   90.00
_cell.angle_gamma   90.00
#
_symmetry.space_group_name_H-M   'P 1'
#
loop_
_entity.id
_entity.type
_entity.pdbx_description
1 polymer ?
#
loop_
_entity_poly.entity_id
_entity_poly.type
_entity_poly.pdbx_seq_one_letter_code
_entity_poly.pdbx_strand_id
1 'polypeptide(L)'
;MEEIIIKKQRQMTFAETLDFCISSIRHRFMRSLLTLSVVILAVAFFMFLQCSNIFRNSVKEGVEKEILESRKAARILNMLYASITEKDFVSMLVDARKSPGDFDRLAKMLGKDQKQMQTFVDNAAQEMIYLRFFEKLPFGKRKALFGQNKDSAQLEMLLKDGSYDEFLKKTRELGGIRIPGGEDKLKTYLDGYKAYRTELKQSFAKLQAVRNDKAFPARATDGKELKERQVLAKHLLDLNAQKQINQQWRDKLAALNVFITDDETKMIVDYLDVQERTNKVKMLLSNEAYRIRWRQVYGKNQYSRMDEKLAHLDTNKTWRVFNEAPSQQKRNLRELQHVIYFGGNPDEVKSLPDDQLKLIPRTDLESIRENDDMQKELQKLELQLDINTLDDAKGFTPDQIYLMCLSFLVCVVGITNAMLMSITERFREIATLKCLGATDS
;
A
#
# COMPACT_ATOMS: atom_id res chain seq x y z
N MET A 1 12.04 -74.37 -42.32
CA MET A 1 11.76 -73.00 -42.79
C MET A 1 10.26 -72.91 -42.97
N GLU A 2 9.56 -72.18 -42.11
CA GLU A 2 8.13 -71.92 -42.30
C GLU A 2 7.95 -71.09 -43.58
N GLU A 3 7.09 -71.56 -44.47
CA GLU A 3 6.79 -70.94 -45.74
C GLU A 3 5.94 -69.69 -45.48
N ILE A 4 6.53 -68.50 -45.65
CA ILE A 4 5.82 -67.23 -45.47
C ILE A 4 4.89 -67.04 -46.66
N ILE A 5 3.61 -67.40 -46.49
CA ILE A 5 2.57 -67.19 -47.49
C ILE A 5 2.25 -65.69 -47.60
N ILE A 6 2.83 -65.02 -48.59
CA ILE A 6 2.57 -63.61 -48.88
C ILE A 6 1.21 -63.50 -49.61
N LYS A 7 0.18 -63.05 -48.89
CA LYS A 7 -1.15 -62.78 -49.47
C LYS A 7 -1.08 -61.63 -50.49
N LYS A 8 -1.90 -61.73 -51.55
CA LYS A 8 -2.01 -60.70 -52.61
C LYS A 8 -2.38 -59.34 -52.00
N GLN A 9 -1.49 -58.36 -52.16
CA GLN A 9 -1.67 -57.00 -51.63
C GLN A 9 -2.79 -56.28 -52.40
N ARG A 10 -3.68 -55.59 -51.67
CA ARG A 10 -4.75 -54.76 -52.24
C ARG A 10 -4.12 -53.47 -52.79
N GLN A 11 -4.18 -53.26 -54.10
CA GLN A 11 -3.80 -51.99 -54.71
C GLN A 11 -4.89 -50.94 -54.42
N MET A 12 -4.51 -49.87 -53.72
CA MET A 12 -5.42 -48.75 -53.44
C MET A 12 -5.59 -47.86 -54.67
N THR A 13 -6.80 -47.33 -54.87
CA THR A 13 -7.05 -46.32 -55.90
C THR A 13 -6.46 -44.96 -55.49
N PHE A 14 -6.26 -44.07 -56.46
CA PHE A 14 -5.71 -42.72 -56.21
C PHE A 14 -6.58 -41.92 -55.22
N ALA A 15 -7.91 -42.01 -55.35
CA ALA A 15 -8.84 -41.33 -54.46
C ALA A 15 -8.75 -41.82 -53.01
N GLU A 16 -8.65 -43.14 -52.79
CA GLU A 16 -8.46 -43.71 -51.45
C GLU A 16 -7.13 -43.26 -50.83
N THR A 17 -6.05 -43.26 -51.63
CA THR A 17 -4.72 -42.83 -51.17
C THR A 17 -4.72 -41.35 -50.76
N LEU A 18 -5.40 -40.51 -51.55
CA LEU A 18 -5.51 -39.08 -51.28
C LEU A 18 -6.35 -38.78 -50.03
N ASP A 19 -7.45 -39.50 -49.81
CA ASP A 19 -8.28 -39.38 -48.60
C ASP A 19 -7.50 -39.82 -47.34
N PHE A 20 -6.70 -40.88 -47.43
CA PHE A 20 -5.76 -41.26 -46.36
C PHE A 20 -4.74 -40.16 -46.07
N CYS A 21 -4.12 -39.56 -47.10
CA CYS A 21 -3.18 -38.46 -46.92
C CYS A 21 -3.83 -37.23 -46.26
N ILE A 22 -5.02 -36.83 -46.70
CA ILE A 22 -5.74 -35.68 -46.15
C ILE A 22 -6.17 -35.94 -44.71
N SER A 23 -6.70 -37.13 -44.41
CA SER A 23 -7.08 -37.52 -43.06
C SER A 23 -5.89 -37.45 -42.09
N SER A 24 -4.73 -37.96 -42.49
CA SER A 24 -3.49 -37.88 -41.70
C SER A 24 -3.00 -36.45 -41.49
N ILE A 25 -3.07 -35.58 -42.52
CA ILE A 25 -2.72 -34.15 -42.38
C ILE A 25 -3.66 -33.46 -41.39
N ARG A 26 -4.97 -33.70 -41.48
CA ARG A 26 -5.97 -33.11 -40.57
C ARG A 26 -5.73 -33.52 -39.13
N HIS A 27 -5.44 -34.81 -38.88
CA HIS A 27 -5.14 -35.30 -37.54
C HIS A 27 -3.87 -34.67 -36.95
N ARG A 28 -2.83 -34.47 -37.77
CA ARG A 28 -1.60 -33.78 -37.34
C ARG A 28 -1.84 -32.30 -37.08
N PHE A 29 -2.56 -31.61 -37.97
CA PHE A 29 -2.88 -30.19 -37.84
C PHE A 29 -3.65 -29.90 -36.54
N MET A 30 -4.70 -30.68 -36.24
CA MET A 30 -5.50 -30.49 -35.02
C MET A 30 -4.68 -30.71 -33.73
N ARG A 31 -3.71 -31.63 -33.75
CA ARG A 31 -2.80 -31.83 -32.61
C ARG A 31 -1.85 -30.67 -32.45
N SER A 32 -1.20 -30.22 -33.53
CA SER A 32 -0.31 -29.06 -33.51
C SER A 32 -1.06 -27.80 -33.04
N LEU A 33 -2.31 -27.63 -33.47
CA LEU A 33 -3.18 -26.53 -33.04
C LEU A 33 -3.51 -26.59 -31.54
N LEU A 34 -3.85 -27.78 -31.02
CA LEU A 34 -4.13 -27.97 -29.60
C LEU A 34 -2.88 -27.66 -28.75
N THR A 35 -1.72 -28.18 -29.13
CA THR A 35 -0.45 -27.93 -28.41
C THR A 35 -0.08 -26.45 -28.45
N LEU A 36 -0.18 -25.81 -29.61
CA LEU A 36 0.05 -24.38 -29.76
C LEU A 36 -0.89 -23.56 -28.87
N SER A 37 -2.18 -23.91 -28.84
CA SER A 37 -3.17 -23.20 -28.02
C SER A 37 -2.87 -23.28 -26.53
N VAL A 38 -2.44 -24.46 -26.04
CA VAL A 38 -2.03 -24.64 -24.64
C VAL A 38 -0.80 -23.80 -24.30
N VAL A 39 0.20 -23.79 -25.17
CA VAL A 39 1.42 -22.97 -24.99
C VAL A 39 1.08 -21.48 -24.99
N ILE A 40 0.25 -21.01 -25.93
CA ILE A 40 -0.19 -19.61 -25.98
C ILE A 40 -0.92 -19.22 -24.70
N LEU A 41 -1.86 -20.05 -24.22
CA LEU A 41 -2.61 -19.75 -23.00
C LEU A 41 -1.70 -19.65 -21.77
N ALA A 42 -0.73 -20.56 -21.64
CA ALA A 42 0.21 -20.53 -20.54
C ALA A 42 1.13 -19.31 -20.56
N VAL A 43 1.66 -18.95 -21.74
CA VAL A 43 2.48 -17.73 -21.91
C VAL A 43 1.65 -16.48 -21.64
N ALA A 44 0.40 -16.42 -22.10
CA ALA A 44 -0.50 -15.31 -21.84
C ALA A 44 -0.79 -15.15 -20.33
N PHE A 45 -1.06 -16.25 -19.63
CA PHE A 45 -1.25 -16.25 -18.18
C PHE A 45 0.01 -15.80 -17.42
N PHE A 46 1.18 -16.29 -17.82
CA PHE A 46 2.46 -15.87 -17.25
C PHE A 46 2.71 -14.37 -17.45
N MET A 47 2.49 -13.86 -18.67
CA MET A 47 2.62 -12.43 -18.98
C MET A 47 1.62 -11.58 -18.20
N PHE A 48 0.38 -12.06 -18.01
CA PHE A 48 -0.62 -11.39 -17.19
C PHE A 48 -0.16 -11.29 -15.73
N LEU A 49 0.32 -12.38 -15.14
CA LEU A 49 0.84 -12.37 -13.76
C LEU A 49 2.00 -11.40 -13.60
N GLN A 50 2.94 -11.41 -14.56
CA GLN A 50 4.09 -10.51 -14.55
C GLN A 50 3.72 -9.04 -14.69
N CYS A 51 2.86 -8.72 -15.67
CA CYS A 51 2.38 -7.36 -15.87
C CYS A 51 1.63 -6.86 -14.63
N SER A 52 0.78 -7.69 -14.02
CA SER A 52 0.08 -7.34 -12.79
C SER A 52 1.07 -7.03 -11.64
N ASN A 53 2.15 -7.79 -11.51
CA ASN A 53 3.14 -7.59 -10.46
C ASN A 53 3.95 -6.29 -10.68
N ILE A 54 4.45 -6.08 -11.90
CA ILE A 54 5.19 -4.87 -12.27
C ILE A 54 4.31 -3.62 -12.11
N PHE A 55 3.07 -3.69 -12.59
CA PHE A 55 2.12 -2.58 -12.48
C PHE A 55 1.81 -2.27 -11.01
N ARG A 56 1.53 -3.29 -10.19
CA ARG A 56 1.30 -3.10 -8.75
C ARG A 56 2.49 -2.44 -8.07
N ASN A 57 3.72 -2.89 -8.33
CA ASN A 57 4.91 -2.33 -7.70
C ASN A 57 5.17 -0.90 -8.17
N SER A 58 5.02 -0.62 -9.47
CA SER A 58 5.25 0.72 -10.04
C SER A 58 4.20 1.72 -9.56
N VAL A 59 2.92 1.32 -9.54
CA VAL A 59 1.83 2.15 -9.01
C VAL A 59 1.99 2.34 -7.52
N LYS A 60 2.34 1.30 -6.76
CA LYS A 60 2.61 1.41 -5.32
C LYS A 60 3.69 2.44 -5.05
N GLU A 61 4.86 2.32 -5.69
CA GLU A 61 5.97 3.26 -5.46
C GLU A 61 5.62 4.70 -5.85
N GLY A 62 4.87 4.90 -6.93
CA GLY A 62 4.42 6.22 -7.36
C GLY A 62 3.40 6.83 -6.42
N VAL A 63 2.34 6.08 -6.10
CA VAL A 63 1.27 6.50 -5.19
C VAL A 63 1.81 6.74 -3.78
N GLU A 64 2.71 5.89 -3.29
CA GLU A 64 3.30 6.03 -1.96
C GLU A 64 4.14 7.31 -1.84
N LYS A 65 4.94 7.66 -2.85
CA LYS A 65 5.68 8.93 -2.88
C LYS A 65 4.75 10.13 -2.90
N GLU A 66 3.72 10.09 -3.75
CA GLU A 66 2.73 11.18 -3.87
C GLU A 66 1.94 11.37 -2.58
N ILE A 67 1.55 10.27 -1.92
CA ILE A 67 0.85 10.29 -0.62
C ILE A 67 1.79 10.81 0.47
N LEU A 68 3.05 10.39 0.51
CA LEU A 68 4.03 10.84 1.51
C LEU A 68 4.25 12.35 1.46
N GLU A 69 4.35 12.91 0.25
CA GLU A 69 4.49 14.36 0.04
C GLU A 69 3.19 15.09 0.37
N SER A 70 2.05 14.63 -0.17
CA SER A 70 0.73 15.24 0.09
C SER A 70 0.36 15.25 1.58
N ARG A 71 0.79 14.23 2.34
CA ARG A 71 0.51 14.10 3.78
C ARG A 71 1.64 14.62 4.67
N LYS A 72 2.73 15.16 4.12
CA LYS A 72 3.90 15.59 4.91
C LYS A 72 3.53 16.58 6.01
N ALA A 73 2.74 17.61 5.68
CA ALA A 73 2.26 18.60 6.65
C ALA A 73 1.42 17.96 7.77
N ALA A 74 0.48 17.07 7.41
CA ALA A 74 -0.35 16.35 8.37
C ALA A 74 0.48 15.42 9.27
N ARG A 75 1.49 14.72 8.71
CA ARG A 75 2.40 13.85 9.46
C ARG A 75 3.25 14.63 10.45
N ILE A 76 3.81 15.77 10.05
CA ILE A 76 4.55 16.65 10.95
C ILE A 76 3.64 17.15 12.08
N LEU A 77 2.43 17.62 11.76
CA LEU A 77 1.47 18.06 12.77
C LEU A 77 1.03 16.92 13.70
N ASN A 78 0.80 15.70 13.18
CA ASN A 78 0.47 14.53 13.98
C ASN A 78 1.61 14.18 14.93
N MET A 79 2.84 14.11 14.41
CA MET A 79 4.05 13.89 15.19
C MET A 79 4.18 14.94 16.30
N LEU A 80 3.86 16.21 16.03
CA LEU A 80 3.96 17.25 17.03
C LEU A 80 2.80 17.26 18.02
N TYR A 81 1.54 17.09 17.60
CA TYR A 81 0.37 17.44 18.41
C TYR A 81 -0.60 16.30 18.77
N ALA A 82 -0.64 15.19 18.03
CA ALA A 82 -1.61 14.12 18.30
C ALA A 82 -1.35 13.42 19.66
N SER A 83 -2.35 12.81 20.30
CA SER A 83 -2.03 11.79 21.31
C SER A 83 -1.51 10.56 20.57
N ILE A 84 -0.35 10.03 20.95
CA ILE A 84 0.21 8.83 20.29
C ILE A 84 0.51 7.78 21.34
N THR A 85 0.20 6.53 21.01
CA THR A 85 0.56 5.37 21.82
C THR A 85 2.00 4.94 21.53
N GLU A 86 2.55 4.02 22.35
CA GLU A 86 3.86 3.42 22.07
C GLU A 86 3.86 2.68 20.72
N LYS A 87 2.73 2.05 20.36
CA LYS A 87 2.54 1.38 19.07
C LYS A 87 2.61 2.35 17.90
N ASP A 88 1.99 3.52 18.04
CA ASP A 88 2.05 4.58 17.03
C ASP A 88 3.46 5.14 16.90
N PHE A 89 4.21 5.24 18.01
CA PHE A 89 5.60 5.65 17.99
C PHE A 89 6.50 4.65 17.25
N VAL A 90 6.30 3.34 17.47
CA VAL A 90 7.00 2.29 16.71
C VAL A 90 6.68 2.40 15.20
N SER A 91 5.41 2.60 14.84
CA SER A 91 5.03 2.83 13.43
C SER A 91 5.74 4.05 12.85
N MET A 92 5.75 5.16 13.59
CA MET A 92 6.40 6.40 13.15
C MET A 92 7.91 6.23 12.92
N LEU A 93 8.59 5.43 13.74
CA LEU A 93 10.01 5.11 13.55
C LEU A 93 10.25 4.32 12.26
N VAL A 94 9.39 3.35 11.96
CA VAL A 94 9.49 2.54 10.74
C VAL A 94 9.17 3.38 9.50
N ASP A 95 8.12 4.21 9.57
CA ASP A 95 7.71 5.11 8.48
C ASP A 95 8.80 6.14 8.14
N ALA A 96 9.56 6.59 9.14
CA ALA A 96 10.67 7.51 8.94
C ALA A 96 11.74 6.96 8.01
N ARG A 97 11.89 5.63 7.88
CA ARG A 97 12.83 5.00 6.92
C ARG A 97 12.53 5.39 5.47
N LYS A 98 11.28 5.71 5.16
CA LYS A 98 10.83 6.06 3.81
C LYS A 98 11.02 7.52 3.47
N SER A 99 11.17 8.38 4.48
CA SER A 99 11.32 9.82 4.31
C SER A 99 12.59 10.30 5.00
N PRO A 100 13.68 10.57 4.24
CA PRO A 100 14.94 11.04 4.81
C PRO A 100 14.78 12.26 5.73
N GLY A 101 13.85 13.17 5.40
CA GLY A 101 13.55 14.34 6.23
C GLY A 101 12.95 13.99 7.59
N ASP A 102 12.07 12.98 7.66
CA ASP A 102 11.49 12.53 8.92
C ASP A 102 12.52 11.73 9.74
N PHE A 103 13.35 10.92 9.07
CA PHE A 103 14.45 10.20 9.71
C PHE A 103 15.42 11.16 10.41
N ASP A 104 15.91 12.17 9.70
CA ASP A 104 16.83 13.17 10.24
C ASP A 104 16.19 14.00 11.37
N ARG A 105 14.89 14.32 11.23
CA ARG A 105 14.17 15.07 12.26
C ARG A 105 14.04 14.24 13.54
N LEU A 106 13.62 12.98 13.45
CA LEU A 106 13.50 12.10 14.60
C LEU A 106 14.85 11.78 15.23
N ALA A 107 15.90 11.59 14.42
CA ALA A 107 17.26 11.40 14.91
C ALA A 107 17.69 12.59 15.78
N LYS A 108 17.50 13.82 15.28
CA LYS A 108 17.77 15.05 16.04
C LYS A 108 16.92 15.14 17.30
N MET A 109 15.59 14.97 17.20
CA MET A 109 14.67 15.06 18.34
C MET A 109 15.02 14.07 19.46
N LEU A 110 15.43 12.86 19.10
CA LEU A 110 15.81 11.82 20.06
C LEU A 110 17.27 11.92 20.54
N GLY A 111 18.07 12.80 19.92
CA GLY A 111 19.48 12.98 20.19
C GLY A 111 20.33 11.78 19.77
N LYS A 112 19.97 11.15 18.64
CA LYS A 112 20.66 9.97 18.07
C LYS A 112 21.46 10.38 16.84
N ASP A 113 22.64 9.81 16.70
CA ASP A 113 23.37 9.89 15.42
C ASP A 113 22.69 9.04 14.33
N GLN A 114 23.13 9.19 13.08
CA GLN A 114 22.60 8.45 11.92
C GLN A 114 22.64 6.93 12.11
N LYS A 115 23.72 6.39 12.69
CA LYS A 115 23.94 4.94 12.84
C LYS A 115 23.10 4.36 13.99
N GLN A 116 23.03 5.09 15.09
CA GLN A 116 22.17 4.79 16.24
C GLN A 116 20.70 4.83 15.82
N MET A 117 20.30 5.86 15.08
CA MET A 117 18.93 5.96 14.57
C MET A 117 18.60 4.81 13.62
N GLN A 118 19.51 4.46 12.70
CA GLN A 118 19.29 3.34 11.79
C GLN A 118 19.09 2.03 12.56
N THR A 119 19.97 1.75 13.54
CA THR A 119 19.85 0.55 14.39
C THR A 119 18.54 0.53 15.18
N PHE A 120 18.12 1.69 15.68
CA PHE A 120 16.89 1.84 16.45
C PHE A 120 15.64 1.60 15.59
N VAL A 121 15.62 2.14 14.37
CA VAL A 121 14.56 1.91 13.37
C VAL A 121 14.54 0.46 12.89
N ASP A 122 15.70 -0.16 12.69
CA ASP A 122 15.79 -1.57 12.27
C ASP A 122 15.22 -2.50 13.36
N ASN A 123 15.48 -2.22 14.64
CA ASN A 123 14.87 -2.96 15.75
C ASN A 123 13.34 -2.75 15.80
N ALA A 124 12.85 -1.52 15.61
CA ALA A 124 11.42 -1.25 15.53
C ALA A 124 10.74 -1.99 14.36
N ALA A 125 11.42 -2.07 13.21
CA ALA A 125 10.94 -2.83 12.06
C ALA A 125 10.89 -4.34 12.35
N GLN A 126 11.91 -4.91 13.00
CA GLN A 126 11.88 -6.32 13.42
C GLN A 126 10.76 -6.58 14.45
N GLU A 127 10.52 -5.67 15.40
CA GLU A 127 9.38 -5.77 16.34
C GLU A 127 8.05 -5.90 15.59
N MET A 128 7.81 -5.00 14.62
CA MET A 128 6.58 -5.02 13.82
C MET A 128 6.41 -6.31 13.02
N ILE A 129 7.50 -6.85 12.45
CA ILE A 129 7.49 -8.11 11.70
C ILE A 129 7.00 -9.25 12.61
N TYR A 130 7.60 -9.41 13.78
CA TYR A 130 7.26 -10.52 14.68
C TYR A 130 5.87 -10.37 15.30
N LEU A 131 5.50 -9.18 15.78
CA LEU A 131 4.17 -8.95 16.35
C LEU A 131 3.06 -9.20 15.34
N ARG A 132 3.26 -8.81 14.08
CA ARG A 132 2.28 -9.10 13.04
C ARG A 132 2.25 -10.57 12.67
N PHE A 133 3.40 -11.23 12.62
CA PHE A 133 3.43 -12.67 12.43
C PHE A 133 2.56 -13.37 13.48
N PHE A 134 2.70 -12.98 14.76
CA PHE A 134 1.85 -13.51 15.84
C PHE A 134 0.37 -13.17 15.63
N GLU A 135 0.06 -11.95 15.17
CA GLU A 135 -1.31 -11.52 14.86
C GLU A 135 -1.93 -12.27 13.67
N LYS A 136 -1.16 -12.66 12.67
CA LYS A 136 -1.62 -13.44 11.51
C LYS A 136 -1.87 -14.91 11.84
N LEU A 137 -1.32 -15.44 12.94
CA LEU A 137 -1.58 -16.82 13.33
C LEU A 137 -3.06 -17.06 13.60
N PRO A 138 -3.64 -18.20 13.17
CA PRO A 138 -4.99 -18.60 13.53
C PRO A 138 -5.22 -18.50 15.04
N PHE A 139 -6.39 -18.05 15.46
CA PHE A 139 -6.68 -17.78 16.88
C PHE A 139 -6.32 -18.96 17.80
N GLY A 140 -6.63 -20.19 17.40
CA GLY A 140 -6.27 -21.40 18.16
C GLY A 140 -4.76 -21.57 18.34
N LYS A 141 -3.97 -21.40 17.27
CA LYS A 141 -2.50 -21.50 17.32
C LYS A 141 -1.89 -20.38 18.16
N ARG A 142 -2.38 -19.15 17.99
CA ARG A 142 -1.92 -17.97 18.75
C ARG A 142 -2.20 -18.13 20.25
N LYS A 143 -3.40 -18.60 20.60
CA LYS A 143 -3.78 -18.86 22.00
C LYS A 143 -2.96 -20.00 22.61
N ALA A 144 -2.64 -21.04 21.85
CA ALA A 144 -1.79 -22.14 22.31
C ALA A 144 -0.34 -21.70 22.56
N LEU A 145 0.18 -20.78 21.73
CA LEU A 145 1.55 -20.28 21.86
C LEU A 145 1.70 -19.20 22.94
N PHE A 146 0.78 -18.25 23.01
CA PHE A 146 0.94 -17.03 23.82
C PHE A 146 -0.09 -16.88 24.95
N GLY A 147 -1.05 -17.79 25.07
CA GLY A 147 -2.11 -17.72 26.08
C GLY A 147 -2.95 -16.45 25.92
N GLN A 148 -2.91 -15.59 26.94
CA GLN A 148 -3.60 -14.28 26.96
C GLN A 148 -2.71 -13.11 26.54
N ASN A 149 -1.41 -13.35 26.30
CA ASN A 149 -0.46 -12.29 25.95
C ASN A 149 -0.75 -11.74 24.54
N LYS A 150 -0.70 -10.42 24.41
CA LYS A 150 -0.94 -9.66 23.17
C LYS A 150 0.16 -8.62 22.98
N ASP A 151 0.34 -8.17 21.74
CA ASP A 151 1.30 -7.13 21.36
C ASP A 151 2.71 -7.43 21.92
N SER A 152 3.43 -6.42 22.39
CA SER A 152 4.79 -6.55 22.93
C SER A 152 4.91 -7.57 24.08
N ALA A 153 3.83 -7.87 24.81
CA ALA A 153 3.85 -8.89 25.86
C ALA A 153 4.13 -10.30 25.30
N GLN A 154 3.85 -10.56 24.02
CA GLN A 154 4.18 -11.82 23.37
C GLN A 154 5.70 -12.00 23.20
N LEU A 155 6.41 -10.94 22.81
CA LEU A 155 7.88 -10.94 22.73
C LEU A 155 8.51 -10.95 24.12
N GLU A 156 7.96 -10.19 25.06
CA GLU A 156 8.43 -10.18 26.46
C GLU A 156 8.27 -11.56 27.14
N MET A 157 7.23 -12.33 26.78
CA MET A 157 7.07 -13.71 27.25
C MET A 157 8.23 -14.61 26.79
N LEU A 158 8.72 -14.42 25.57
CA LEU A 158 9.80 -15.23 24.98
C LEU A 158 11.17 -14.93 25.59
N LEU A 159 11.32 -13.81 26.31
CA LEU A 159 12.56 -13.46 27.03
C LEU A 159 12.75 -14.26 28.33
N LYS A 160 11.72 -14.92 28.85
CA LYS A 160 11.81 -15.69 30.09
C LYS A 160 12.63 -16.97 29.87
N ASP A 161 13.42 -17.35 30.88
CA ASP A 161 14.26 -18.54 30.83
C ASP A 161 13.44 -19.79 30.45
N GLY A 162 13.91 -20.55 29.46
CA GLY A 162 13.27 -21.75 28.92
C GLY A 162 11.99 -21.52 28.08
N SER A 163 11.45 -20.30 28.03
CA SER A 163 10.19 -20.02 27.32
C SER A 163 10.35 -20.00 25.80
N TYR A 164 11.55 -19.65 25.29
CA TYR A 164 11.85 -19.72 23.85
C TYR A 164 11.89 -21.17 23.34
N ASP A 165 12.52 -22.08 24.10
CA ASP A 165 12.57 -23.51 23.74
C ASP A 165 11.19 -24.16 23.78
N GLU A 166 10.37 -23.81 24.78
CA GLU A 166 8.97 -24.23 24.86
C GLU A 166 8.15 -23.70 23.67
N PHE A 167 8.38 -22.44 23.27
CA PHE A 167 7.76 -21.86 22.09
C PHE A 167 8.14 -22.61 20.80
N LEU A 168 9.41 -22.94 20.60
CA LEU A 168 9.84 -23.72 19.44
C LEU A 168 9.22 -25.13 19.43
N LYS A 169 9.19 -25.79 20.58
CA LYS A 169 8.54 -27.11 20.73
C LYS A 169 7.07 -27.05 20.33
N LYS A 170 6.30 -26.12 20.89
CA LYS A 170 4.87 -25.92 20.56
C LYS A 170 4.65 -25.56 19.09
N THR A 171 5.56 -24.76 18.52
CA THR A 171 5.49 -24.36 17.10
C THR A 171 5.63 -25.56 16.18
N ARG A 172 6.53 -26.51 16.51
CA ARG A 172 6.72 -27.76 15.77
C ARG A 172 5.56 -28.74 15.95
N GLU A 173 5.00 -28.85 17.16
CA GLU A 173 3.82 -29.67 17.46
C GLU A 173 2.57 -29.21 16.70
N LEU A 174 2.34 -27.91 16.60
CA LEU A 174 1.17 -27.33 15.93
C LEU A 174 1.24 -27.42 14.39
N GLY A 175 2.43 -27.58 13.83
CA GLY A 175 2.68 -27.72 12.39
C GLY A 175 2.29 -26.50 11.53
N GLY A 176 2.94 -26.35 10.38
CA GLY A 176 2.60 -25.32 9.39
C GLY A 176 2.76 -23.87 9.88
N ILE A 177 3.62 -23.64 10.87
CA ILE A 177 4.02 -22.31 11.32
C ILE A 177 5.45 -22.06 10.83
N ARG A 178 5.66 -21.01 10.03
CA ARG A 178 6.98 -20.59 9.54
C ARG A 178 7.35 -19.27 10.21
N ILE A 179 8.41 -19.28 11.01
CA ILE A 179 8.90 -18.08 11.70
C ILE A 179 9.62 -17.18 10.68
N PRO A 180 9.31 -15.87 10.62
CA PRO A 180 9.98 -14.95 9.71
C PRO A 180 11.50 -14.94 9.93
N GLY A 181 12.25 -15.26 8.87
CA GLY A 181 13.71 -15.33 8.89
C GLY A 181 14.32 -16.48 9.70
N GLY A 182 13.52 -17.43 10.18
CA GLY A 182 13.98 -18.62 10.89
C GLY A 182 14.09 -18.48 12.41
N GLU A 183 14.35 -19.60 13.08
CA GLU A 183 14.47 -19.70 14.55
C GLU A 183 15.65 -18.84 15.05
N ASP A 184 16.84 -19.01 14.47
CA ASP A 184 18.07 -18.31 14.86
C ASP A 184 17.97 -16.79 14.79
N LYS A 185 17.27 -16.27 13.77
CA LYS A 185 17.08 -14.82 13.60
C LYS A 185 16.20 -14.24 14.70
N LEU A 186 15.12 -14.94 15.04
CA LEU A 186 14.27 -14.55 16.17
C LEU A 186 15.04 -14.60 17.48
N LYS A 187 15.87 -15.63 17.68
CA LYS A 187 16.69 -15.75 18.90
C LYS A 187 17.68 -14.58 19.03
N THR A 188 18.41 -14.29 17.95
CA THR A 188 19.37 -13.17 17.87
C THR A 188 18.67 -11.84 18.16
N TYR A 189 17.48 -11.63 17.62
CA TYR A 189 16.68 -10.43 17.90
C TYR A 189 16.24 -10.34 19.37
N LEU A 190 15.77 -11.44 19.95
CA LEU A 190 15.35 -11.50 21.36
C LEU A 190 16.50 -11.19 22.33
N ASP A 191 17.73 -11.58 22.00
CA ASP A 191 18.90 -11.29 22.83
C ASP A 191 19.16 -9.78 22.97
N GLY A 192 18.90 -9.00 21.91
CA GLY A 192 18.96 -7.53 21.92
C GLY A 192 17.65 -6.82 22.32
N TYR A 193 16.53 -7.55 22.34
CA TYR A 193 15.19 -6.95 22.47
C TYR A 193 14.99 -6.21 23.80
N LYS A 194 15.54 -6.72 24.90
CA LYS A 194 15.42 -6.07 26.22
C LYS A 194 16.05 -4.67 26.22
N ALA A 195 17.25 -4.53 25.66
CA ALA A 195 17.96 -3.26 25.56
C ALA A 195 17.19 -2.27 24.66
N TYR A 196 16.75 -2.75 23.49
CA TYR A 196 15.91 -1.98 22.58
C TYR A 196 14.61 -1.50 23.24
N ARG A 197 13.90 -2.35 24.00
CA ARG A 197 12.64 -1.96 24.67
C ARG A 197 12.87 -0.91 25.74
N THR A 198 13.98 -0.96 26.47
CA THR A 198 14.36 0.10 27.40
C THR A 198 14.63 1.42 26.65
N GLU A 199 15.38 1.37 25.56
CA GLU A 199 15.67 2.53 24.72
C GLU A 199 14.40 3.12 24.08
N LEU A 200 13.46 2.27 23.64
CA LEU A 200 12.17 2.67 23.08
C LEU A 200 11.34 3.44 24.10
N LYS A 201 11.18 2.90 25.32
CA LYS A 201 10.43 3.57 26.40
C LYS A 201 11.05 4.91 26.78
N GLN A 202 12.37 5.00 26.86
CA GLN A 202 13.07 6.26 27.12
C GLN A 202 12.87 7.29 26.00
N SER A 203 13.02 6.85 24.75
CA SER A 203 12.83 7.70 23.57
C SER A 203 11.39 8.19 23.45
N PHE A 204 10.42 7.31 23.75
CA PHE A 204 9.01 7.63 23.79
C PHE A 204 8.69 8.65 24.90
N ALA A 205 9.26 8.48 26.10
CA ALA A 205 9.11 9.42 27.19
C ALA A 205 9.70 10.80 26.87
N LYS A 206 10.86 10.86 26.20
CA LYS A 206 11.44 12.13 25.71
C LYS A 206 10.51 12.82 24.72
N LEU A 207 9.99 12.07 23.74
CA LEU A 207 9.04 12.57 22.76
C LEU A 207 7.76 13.09 23.44
N GLN A 208 7.23 12.37 24.44
CA GLN A 208 6.09 12.83 25.23
C GLN A 208 6.41 14.08 26.05
N ALA A 209 7.61 14.20 26.64
CA ALA A 209 8.01 15.37 27.41
C ALA A 209 8.07 16.64 26.54
N VAL A 210 8.68 16.56 25.36
CA VAL A 210 8.68 17.64 24.35
C VAL A 210 7.24 18.05 24.00
N ARG A 211 6.36 17.06 23.89
CA ARG A 211 4.96 17.23 23.50
C ARG A 211 4.06 17.81 24.59
N ASN A 212 4.37 17.52 25.85
CA ASN A 212 3.64 17.98 27.02
C ASN A 212 4.15 19.34 27.54
N ASP A 213 5.20 19.90 26.92
CA ASP A 213 5.69 21.23 27.24
C ASP A 213 4.59 22.28 27.05
N LYS A 214 4.44 23.20 28.00
CA LYS A 214 3.42 24.26 28.00
C LYS A 214 3.57 25.23 26.82
N ALA A 215 4.73 25.25 26.15
CA ALA A 215 4.95 25.97 24.90
C ALA A 215 4.17 25.38 23.71
N PHE A 216 3.79 24.10 23.78
CA PHE A 216 2.77 23.49 22.92
C PHE A 216 1.41 23.64 23.62
N PRO A 217 0.41 24.31 23.02
CA PRO A 217 -0.89 24.48 23.68
C PRO A 217 -1.50 23.14 24.11
N ALA A 218 -2.14 23.14 25.28
CA ALA A 218 -2.56 21.97 26.04
C ALA A 218 -3.38 20.95 25.22
N ARG A 219 -3.11 19.67 25.46
CA ARG A 219 -3.79 18.51 24.85
C ARG A 219 -4.85 17.93 25.76
N ALA A 220 -5.94 17.44 25.20
CA ALA A 220 -7.02 16.81 25.93
C ALA A 220 -6.98 15.28 25.79
N THR A 221 -7.23 14.64 26.92
CA THR A 221 -7.22 13.18 27.08
C THR A 221 -8.44 12.47 26.49
N ASP A 222 -9.52 13.16 26.08
CA ASP A 222 -10.80 12.49 25.78
C ASP A 222 -11.62 13.18 24.66
N GLY A 223 -11.30 12.95 23.39
CA GLY A 223 -12.17 13.30 22.26
C GLY A 223 -12.26 14.80 21.91
N LYS A 224 -11.38 15.64 22.46
CA LYS A 224 -11.27 17.09 22.19
C LYS A 224 -10.16 17.45 21.19
N GLU A 225 -9.46 16.46 20.61
CA GLU A 225 -8.36 16.65 19.64
C GLU A 225 -8.71 17.61 18.48
N LEU A 226 -9.95 17.59 18.02
CA LEU A 226 -10.45 18.47 16.95
C LEU A 226 -10.46 19.96 17.35
N LYS A 227 -10.78 20.28 18.61
CA LYS A 227 -10.79 21.67 19.10
C LYS A 227 -9.37 22.20 19.27
N GLU A 228 -8.42 21.35 19.62
CA GLU A 228 -7.03 21.74 19.86
C GLU A 228 -6.25 21.94 18.57
N ARG A 229 -6.44 21.07 17.57
CA ARG A 229 -5.95 21.32 16.21
C ARG A 229 -6.53 22.60 15.63
N GLN A 230 -7.79 22.92 15.91
CA GLN A 230 -8.42 24.17 15.46
C GLN A 230 -7.85 25.39 16.18
N VAL A 231 -7.57 25.32 17.48
CA VAL A 231 -6.93 26.40 18.25
C VAL A 231 -5.49 26.63 17.77
N LEU A 232 -4.74 25.55 17.54
CA LEU A 232 -3.40 25.62 16.96
C LEU A 232 -3.42 26.19 15.55
N ALA A 233 -4.31 25.66 14.68
CA ALA A 233 -4.51 26.15 13.33
C ALA A 233 -4.78 27.65 13.35
N LYS A 234 -5.72 28.08 14.19
CA LYS A 234 -6.07 29.49 14.34
C LYS A 234 -4.89 30.31 14.85
N HIS A 235 -4.14 29.85 15.85
CA HIS A 235 -2.96 30.56 16.35
C HIS A 235 -1.86 30.70 15.29
N LEU A 236 -1.57 29.62 14.56
CA LEU A 236 -0.58 29.62 13.48
C LEU A 236 -1.05 30.41 12.25
N LEU A 237 -2.35 30.51 11.97
CA LEU A 237 -2.88 31.33 10.88
C LEU A 237 -2.96 32.81 11.27
N ASP A 238 -3.37 33.12 12.50
CA ASP A 238 -3.43 34.48 13.05
C ASP A 238 -2.04 35.12 13.11
N LEU A 239 -1.04 34.34 13.51
CA LEU A 239 0.35 34.79 13.48
C LEU A 239 0.81 34.97 12.01
N ASN A 240 0.34 34.17 11.03
CA ASN A 240 0.85 34.17 9.64
C ASN A 240 0.45 35.46 8.93
N ALA A 241 -0.79 35.90 9.21
CA ALA A 241 -1.31 37.20 8.81
C ALA A 241 -0.41 38.38 9.25
N GLN A 242 0.43 38.21 10.27
CA GLN A 242 1.32 39.26 10.81
C GLN A 242 2.71 39.29 10.13
N LYS A 243 3.00 38.44 9.12
CA LYS A 243 4.29 38.36 8.39
C LYS A 243 5.55 38.18 9.27
N GLN A 244 5.40 37.78 10.53
CA GLN A 244 6.50 37.60 11.50
C GLN A 244 6.72 36.12 11.90
N ILE A 245 6.01 35.16 11.29
CA ILE A 245 5.88 33.79 11.81
C ILE A 245 7.08 32.90 11.71
N ASN A 246 7.70 32.82 10.51
CA ASN A 246 8.46 31.62 10.21
C ASN A 246 9.58 31.45 11.22
N GLN A 247 10.18 32.55 11.68
CA GLN A 247 11.24 32.50 12.67
C GLN A 247 10.74 32.17 14.08
N GLN A 248 9.75 32.90 14.64
CA GLN A 248 9.36 32.73 16.05
C GLN A 248 8.82 31.32 16.37
N TRP A 249 8.06 30.72 15.47
CA TRP A 249 7.56 29.36 15.66
C TRP A 249 8.69 28.33 15.54
N ARG A 250 9.58 28.49 14.54
CA ARG A 250 10.77 27.64 14.40
C ARG A 250 11.74 27.80 15.55
N ASP A 251 11.89 28.99 16.13
CA ASP A 251 12.77 29.24 17.28
C ASP A 251 12.26 28.51 18.52
N LYS A 252 10.93 28.52 18.76
CA LYS A 252 10.30 27.74 19.83
C LYS A 252 10.47 26.23 19.62
N LEU A 253 10.32 25.77 18.38
CA LEU A 253 10.54 24.36 18.03
C LEU A 253 12.01 23.97 18.19
N ALA A 254 12.94 24.83 17.77
CA ALA A 254 14.37 24.63 17.91
C ALA A 254 14.81 24.58 19.38
N ALA A 255 14.20 25.37 20.26
CA ALA A 255 14.40 25.28 21.71
C ALA A 255 13.99 23.92 22.30
N LEU A 256 13.07 23.22 21.62
CA LEU A 256 12.61 21.87 21.94
C LEU A 256 13.30 20.79 21.09
N ASN A 257 14.39 21.15 20.40
CA ASN A 257 15.18 20.29 19.52
C ASN A 257 14.38 19.69 18.35
N VAL A 258 13.32 20.39 17.93
CA VAL A 258 12.50 20.10 16.75
C VAL A 258 12.87 21.07 15.64
N PHE A 259 13.32 20.55 14.50
CA PHE A 259 13.71 21.37 13.36
C PHE A 259 12.73 21.20 12.21
N ILE A 260 12.23 22.32 11.70
CA ILE A 260 11.33 22.40 10.54
C ILE A 260 11.93 23.39 9.56
N THR A 261 11.97 23.01 8.28
CA THR A 261 12.48 23.89 7.20
C THR A 261 11.49 25.02 6.87
N ASP A 262 11.92 26.05 6.15
CA ASP A 262 11.01 27.09 5.65
C ASP A 262 9.92 26.51 4.75
N ASP A 263 10.28 25.61 3.84
CA ASP A 263 9.35 24.97 2.91
C ASP A 263 8.30 24.13 3.66
N GLU A 264 8.71 23.36 4.67
CA GLU A 264 7.79 22.59 5.50
C GLU A 264 6.88 23.50 6.34
N THR A 265 7.40 24.64 6.81
CA THR A 265 6.59 25.63 7.53
C THR A 265 5.50 26.19 6.63
N LYS A 266 5.85 26.54 5.38
CA LYS A 266 4.88 27.00 4.37
C LYS A 266 3.84 25.92 4.07
N MET A 267 4.27 24.68 3.84
CA MET A 267 3.36 23.54 3.61
C MET A 267 2.38 23.33 4.77
N ILE A 268 2.85 23.44 6.02
CA ILE A 268 2.01 23.30 7.20
C ILE A 268 0.98 24.43 7.30
N VAL A 269 1.41 25.67 7.05
CA VAL A 269 0.52 26.84 7.06
C VAL A 269 -0.55 26.71 5.99
N ASP A 270 -0.17 26.35 4.76
CA ASP A 270 -1.11 26.12 3.66
C ASP A 270 -2.12 25.02 4.02
N TYR A 271 -1.63 23.88 4.54
CA TYR A 271 -2.48 22.78 5.01
C TYR A 271 -3.48 23.23 6.09
N LEU A 272 -3.05 24.01 7.08
CA LEU A 272 -3.91 24.52 8.15
C LEU A 272 -4.95 25.52 7.63
N ASP A 273 -4.58 26.37 6.67
CA ASP A 273 -5.49 27.32 6.02
C ASP A 273 -6.61 26.56 5.28
N VAL A 274 -6.27 25.52 4.53
CA VAL A 274 -7.25 24.63 3.88
C VAL A 274 -8.21 24.03 4.90
N GLN A 275 -7.69 23.51 6.01
CA GLN A 275 -8.49 22.89 7.07
C GLN A 275 -9.43 23.89 7.75
N GLU A 276 -8.94 25.08 8.10
CA GLU A 276 -9.75 26.12 8.74
C GLU A 276 -10.89 26.57 7.83
N ARG A 277 -10.59 26.80 6.55
CA ARG A 277 -11.62 27.17 5.56
C ARG A 277 -12.63 26.06 5.38
N THR A 278 -12.19 24.82 5.26
CA THR A 278 -13.07 23.64 5.14
C THR A 278 -14.01 23.58 6.33
N ASN A 279 -13.51 23.81 7.55
CA ASN A 279 -14.34 23.88 8.76
C ASN A 279 -15.35 25.03 8.70
N LYS A 280 -14.96 26.22 8.24
CA LYS A 280 -15.88 27.36 8.04
C LYS A 280 -17.02 26.98 7.07
N VAL A 281 -16.73 26.29 5.98
CA VAL A 281 -17.76 25.84 5.02
C VAL A 281 -18.64 24.72 5.60
N LYS A 282 -18.06 23.75 6.33
CA LYS A 282 -18.84 22.74 7.06
C LYS A 282 -19.81 23.38 8.05
N MET A 283 -19.39 24.42 8.78
CA MET A 283 -20.26 25.19 9.68
C MET A 283 -21.41 25.87 8.93
N LEU A 284 -21.14 26.43 7.76
CA LEU A 284 -22.19 27.03 6.91
C LEU A 284 -23.19 26.02 6.41
N LEU A 285 -22.71 24.89 5.87
CA LEU A 285 -23.56 23.80 5.39
C LEU A 285 -24.34 23.10 6.52
N SER A 286 -23.90 23.25 7.76
CA SER A 286 -24.60 22.74 8.95
C SER A 286 -25.74 23.68 9.41
N ASN A 287 -25.70 24.96 9.02
CA ASN A 287 -26.77 25.90 9.33
C ASN A 287 -28.07 25.50 8.58
N GLU A 288 -29.19 25.56 9.30
CA GLU A 288 -30.51 25.15 8.81
C GLU A 288 -30.92 25.86 7.51
N ALA A 289 -30.65 27.15 7.37
CA ALA A 289 -30.96 27.92 6.17
C ALA A 289 -30.28 27.34 4.92
N TYR A 290 -28.99 26.99 5.03
CA TYR A 290 -28.24 26.39 3.93
C TYR A 290 -28.60 24.92 3.70
N ARG A 291 -28.98 24.17 4.74
CA ARG A 291 -29.51 22.80 4.57
C ARG A 291 -30.83 22.76 3.81
N ILE A 292 -31.70 23.76 4.00
CA ILE A 292 -32.95 23.90 3.24
C ILE A 292 -32.64 24.24 1.78
N ARG A 293 -31.78 25.24 1.54
CA ARG A 293 -31.36 25.63 0.19
C ARG A 293 -30.66 24.50 -0.57
N TRP A 294 -29.80 23.74 0.11
CA TRP A 294 -29.15 22.58 -0.48
C TRP A 294 -30.17 21.56 -1.00
N ARG A 295 -31.20 21.26 -0.19
CA ARG A 295 -32.31 20.37 -0.59
C ARG A 295 -33.14 20.94 -1.74
N GLN A 296 -33.28 22.25 -1.85
CA GLN A 296 -33.97 22.90 -2.98
C GLN A 296 -33.18 22.78 -4.29
N VAL A 297 -31.84 22.83 -4.22
CA VAL A 297 -30.97 22.78 -5.41
C VAL A 297 -30.69 21.35 -5.88
N TYR A 298 -30.44 20.41 -4.96
CA TYR A 298 -30.05 19.02 -5.27
C TYR A 298 -31.17 17.99 -5.05
N GLY A 299 -32.22 18.32 -4.31
CA GLY A 299 -33.26 17.37 -3.92
C GLY A 299 -33.04 16.79 -2.52
N LYS A 300 -34.08 16.15 -1.96
CA LYS A 300 -34.17 15.84 -0.51
C LYS A 300 -33.12 14.85 0.01
N ASN A 301 -32.63 13.94 -0.85
CA ASN A 301 -31.72 12.85 -0.48
C ASN A 301 -30.39 12.83 -1.27
N GLN A 302 -30.18 13.77 -2.20
CA GLN A 302 -28.92 13.83 -2.95
C GLN A 302 -27.85 14.59 -2.15
N TYR A 303 -26.67 13.98 -2.02
CA TYR A 303 -25.53 14.52 -1.30
C TYR A 303 -25.89 14.88 0.15
N SER A 304 -26.37 13.89 0.89
CA SER A 304 -26.93 14.07 2.24
C SER A 304 -25.82 14.20 3.28
N ARG A 305 -24.69 13.52 3.07
CA ARG A 305 -23.54 13.56 3.97
C ARG A 305 -22.68 14.80 3.73
N MET A 306 -21.93 15.25 4.74
CA MET A 306 -21.18 16.50 4.66
C MET A 306 -20.03 16.45 3.64
N ASP A 307 -19.31 15.34 3.61
CA ASP A 307 -18.30 14.98 2.62
C ASP A 307 -18.85 15.05 1.18
N GLU A 308 -20.02 14.46 0.92
CA GLU A 308 -20.67 14.51 -0.40
C GLU A 308 -20.99 15.95 -0.84
N LYS A 309 -21.36 16.82 0.11
CA LYS A 309 -21.61 18.25 -0.16
C LYS A 309 -20.33 19.01 -0.48
N LEU A 310 -19.25 18.74 0.26
CA LEU A 310 -17.95 19.35 0.01
C LEU A 310 -17.41 18.96 -1.37
N ALA A 311 -17.59 17.71 -1.78
CA ALA A 311 -17.18 17.20 -3.09
C ALA A 311 -17.86 17.92 -4.27
N HIS A 312 -19.04 18.50 -4.06
CA HIS A 312 -19.80 19.18 -5.10
C HIS A 312 -19.72 20.70 -5.01
N LEU A 313 -18.87 21.26 -4.12
CA LEU A 313 -18.76 22.71 -3.97
C LEU A 313 -18.36 23.41 -5.26
N ASP A 314 -17.70 22.70 -6.15
CA ASP A 314 -17.06 23.15 -7.37
C ASP A 314 -18.07 23.41 -8.52
N THR A 315 -19.25 22.81 -8.46
CA THR A 315 -20.24 22.95 -9.53
C THR A 315 -20.91 24.34 -9.53
N ASN A 316 -21.14 24.91 -10.72
CA ASN A 316 -21.90 26.15 -10.90
C ASN A 316 -23.30 26.10 -10.25
N LYS A 317 -23.86 24.89 -10.13
CA LYS A 317 -25.14 24.64 -9.48
C LYS A 317 -25.08 24.93 -7.96
N THR A 318 -23.98 24.61 -7.30
CA THR A 318 -23.74 24.83 -5.85
C THR A 318 -23.72 26.31 -5.47
N TRP A 319 -23.27 27.19 -6.37
CA TRP A 319 -23.27 28.63 -6.13
C TRP A 319 -24.65 29.20 -5.81
N ARG A 320 -25.72 28.59 -6.34
CA ARG A 320 -27.12 28.96 -6.02
C ARG A 320 -27.46 28.77 -4.55
N VAL A 321 -26.80 27.81 -3.88
CA VAL A 321 -26.96 27.58 -2.43
C VAL A 321 -26.36 28.73 -1.62
N PHE A 322 -25.30 29.36 -2.11
CA PHE A 322 -24.51 30.39 -1.41
C PHE A 322 -24.73 31.82 -1.94
N ASN A 323 -25.71 32.04 -2.82
CA ASN A 323 -25.98 33.34 -3.43
C ASN A 323 -26.26 34.47 -2.42
N GLU A 324 -26.79 34.15 -1.23
CA GLU A 324 -27.06 35.12 -0.16
C GLU A 324 -26.02 35.09 0.97
N ALA A 325 -24.95 34.32 0.81
CA ALA A 325 -23.89 34.28 1.83
C ALA A 325 -23.19 35.65 1.93
N PRO A 326 -22.84 36.11 3.15
CA PRO A 326 -21.97 37.26 3.38
C PRO A 326 -20.72 37.25 2.50
N SER A 327 -20.24 38.43 2.09
CA SER A 327 -19.10 38.59 1.18
C SER A 327 -17.85 37.82 1.64
N GLN A 328 -17.59 37.78 2.95
CA GLN A 328 -16.48 37.02 3.52
C GLN A 328 -16.62 35.50 3.34
N GLN A 329 -17.85 34.97 3.42
CA GLN A 329 -18.11 33.54 3.25
C GLN A 329 -18.06 33.13 1.78
N LYS A 330 -18.54 33.99 0.87
CA LYS A 330 -18.34 33.83 -0.58
C LYS A 330 -16.87 33.83 -0.96
N ARG A 331 -16.06 34.70 -0.33
CA ARG A 331 -14.61 34.72 -0.50
C ARG A 331 -13.96 33.41 -0.01
N ASN A 332 -14.31 32.94 1.18
CA ASN A 332 -13.83 31.65 1.70
C ASN A 332 -14.20 30.48 0.78
N LEU A 333 -15.40 30.47 0.20
CA LEU A 333 -15.85 29.47 -0.77
C LEU A 333 -15.07 29.53 -2.09
N ARG A 334 -14.83 30.73 -2.63
CA ARG A 334 -14.03 30.91 -3.86
C ARG A 334 -12.58 30.48 -3.65
N GLU A 335 -11.98 30.88 -2.54
CA GLU A 335 -10.59 30.55 -2.21
C GLU A 335 -10.45 29.06 -1.88
N LEU A 336 -11.45 28.43 -1.24
CA LEU A 336 -11.49 26.96 -1.10
C LEU A 336 -11.59 26.25 -2.43
N GLN A 337 -12.51 26.67 -3.31
CA GLN A 337 -12.58 26.10 -4.66
C GLN A 337 -11.24 26.27 -5.38
N HIS A 338 -10.60 27.42 -5.25
CA HIS A 338 -9.30 27.67 -5.85
C HIS A 338 -8.21 26.74 -5.31
N VAL A 339 -8.12 26.56 -3.99
CA VAL A 339 -7.20 25.61 -3.34
C VAL A 339 -7.51 24.16 -3.76
N ILE A 340 -8.80 23.81 -3.86
CA ILE A 340 -9.30 22.52 -4.32
C ILE A 340 -8.93 22.27 -5.79
N TYR A 341 -9.00 23.29 -6.65
CA TYR A 341 -8.78 23.16 -8.09
C TYR A 341 -7.31 23.26 -8.50
N PHE A 342 -6.53 24.10 -7.83
CA PHE A 342 -5.19 24.49 -8.28
C PHE A 342 -4.07 24.14 -7.31
N GLY A 343 -4.37 23.68 -6.09
CA GLY A 343 -3.34 23.33 -5.09
C GLY A 343 -2.44 24.51 -4.70
N GLY A 344 -2.70 25.11 -3.54
CA GLY A 344 -1.84 26.17 -2.97
C GLY A 344 -2.45 27.57 -2.97
N ASN A 345 -1.63 28.54 -2.54
CA ASN A 345 -2.05 29.91 -2.24
C ASN A 345 -2.60 30.64 -3.49
N PRO A 346 -3.80 31.24 -3.44
CA PRO A 346 -4.41 31.96 -4.56
C PRO A 346 -3.55 33.07 -5.19
N ASP A 347 -2.63 33.66 -4.43
CA ASP A 347 -1.78 34.74 -4.92
C ASP A 347 -0.55 34.22 -5.69
N GLU A 348 -0.11 32.98 -5.45
CA GLU A 348 0.98 32.34 -6.21
C GLU A 348 0.47 31.78 -7.54
N VAL A 349 -0.72 31.17 -7.55
CA VAL A 349 -1.31 30.61 -8.78
C VAL A 349 -1.71 31.70 -9.78
N LYS A 350 -2.13 32.88 -9.30
CA LYS A 350 -2.37 34.06 -10.17
C LYS A 350 -1.11 34.59 -10.84
N SER A 351 0.07 34.25 -10.32
CA SER A 351 1.36 34.65 -10.88
C SER A 351 1.92 33.65 -11.90
N LEU A 352 1.28 32.48 -12.04
CA LEU A 352 1.67 31.46 -13.02
C LEU A 352 1.12 31.81 -14.42
N PRO A 353 1.91 31.63 -15.49
CA PRO A 353 1.42 31.80 -16.86
C PRO A 353 0.42 30.70 -17.26
N ASP A 354 -0.48 31.02 -18.20
CA ASP A 354 -1.66 30.21 -18.59
C ASP A 354 -1.34 28.78 -19.06
N ASP A 355 -0.12 28.55 -19.54
CA ASP A 355 0.40 27.26 -19.95
C ASP A 355 0.71 26.35 -18.75
N GLN A 356 1.22 26.92 -17.65
CA GLN A 356 1.50 26.20 -16.41
C GLN A 356 0.24 25.92 -15.59
N LEU A 357 -0.78 26.78 -15.66
CA LEU A 357 -2.09 26.55 -15.06
C LEU A 357 -2.79 25.29 -15.60
N LYS A 358 -2.51 24.87 -16.84
CA LYS A 358 -3.06 23.65 -17.45
C LYS A 358 -2.34 22.37 -17.04
N LEU A 359 -1.12 22.49 -16.52
CA LEU A 359 -0.26 21.39 -16.06
C LEU A 359 -0.46 21.08 -14.58
N ILE A 360 -1.12 21.97 -13.84
CA ILE A 360 -1.50 21.70 -12.45
C ILE A 360 -2.48 20.52 -12.44
N PRO A 361 -2.12 19.39 -11.80
CA PRO A 361 -3.05 18.28 -11.66
C PRO A 361 -4.30 18.80 -10.96
N ARG A 362 -5.48 18.59 -11.55
CA ARG A 362 -6.72 18.79 -10.79
C ARG A 362 -6.65 17.86 -9.61
N THR A 363 -6.48 18.41 -8.41
CA THR A 363 -6.53 17.64 -7.18
C THR A 363 -7.92 17.02 -7.12
N ASP A 364 -8.02 15.76 -7.52
CA ASP A 364 -9.29 15.05 -7.61
C ASP A 364 -9.94 15.16 -6.22
N LEU A 365 -11.18 15.63 -6.14
CA LEU A 365 -11.90 15.87 -4.88
C LEU A 365 -12.02 14.60 -4.03
N GLU A 366 -11.72 13.43 -4.60
CA GLU A 366 -11.47 12.19 -3.87
C GLU A 366 -10.30 12.28 -2.89
N SER A 367 -9.21 13.01 -3.18
CA SER A 367 -8.06 13.18 -2.27
C SER A 367 -8.40 13.95 -0.97
N ILE A 368 -9.43 14.80 -0.99
CA ILE A 368 -9.97 15.49 0.20
C ILE A 368 -11.00 14.60 0.94
N ARG A 369 -11.62 13.63 0.24
CA ARG A 369 -12.57 12.63 0.76
C ARG A 369 -11.95 11.71 1.84
N GLU A 370 -10.63 11.65 1.93
CA GLU A 370 -9.90 10.53 2.54
C GLU A 370 -9.40 10.70 3.97
N ASN A 371 -9.71 11.79 4.67
CA ASN A 371 -8.81 12.22 5.75
C ASN A 371 -8.97 11.60 7.16
N ASP A 372 -9.98 10.78 7.49
CA ASP A 372 -10.01 10.09 8.81
C ASP A 372 -10.30 8.58 8.68
N ASP A 373 -11.40 8.18 8.06
CA ASP A 373 -11.74 6.76 7.90
C ASP A 373 -10.94 6.11 6.76
N MET A 374 -10.71 6.86 5.69
CA MET A 374 -9.81 6.40 4.64
C MET A 374 -8.35 6.58 5.01
N GLN A 375 -7.99 7.49 5.93
CA GLN A 375 -6.67 7.46 6.57
C GLN A 375 -6.48 6.17 7.33
N LYS A 376 -7.48 5.67 8.07
CA LYS A 376 -7.39 4.36 8.74
C LYS A 376 -7.34 3.18 7.77
N GLU A 377 -8.16 3.18 6.72
CA GLU A 377 -8.15 2.12 5.69
C GLU A 377 -6.87 2.18 4.82
N LEU A 378 -6.39 3.37 4.45
CA LEU A 378 -5.14 3.57 3.72
C LEU A 378 -3.92 3.32 4.60
N GLN A 379 -3.94 3.71 5.87
CA GLN A 379 -2.90 3.34 6.82
C GLN A 379 -2.91 1.83 7.02
N LYS A 380 -4.08 1.17 7.08
CA LYS A 380 -4.20 -0.29 7.08
C LYS A 380 -3.73 -0.94 5.78
N LEU A 381 -3.99 -0.33 4.62
CA LEU A 381 -3.54 -0.78 3.30
C LEU A 381 -2.05 -0.53 3.07
N GLU A 382 -1.50 0.62 3.43
CA GLU A 382 -0.06 0.97 3.47
C GLU A 382 0.65 0.02 4.42
N LEU A 383 0.10 -0.17 5.62
CA LEU A 383 0.64 -1.13 6.57
C LEU A 383 0.58 -2.55 6.01
N GLN A 384 -0.44 -2.94 5.25
CA GLN A 384 -0.47 -4.22 4.52
C GLN A 384 0.52 -4.28 3.35
N LEU A 385 0.70 -3.18 2.61
CA LEU A 385 1.57 -3.05 1.44
C LEU A 385 3.05 -3.04 1.85
N ASP A 386 3.42 -2.35 2.93
CA ASP A 386 4.80 -2.27 3.45
C ASP A 386 5.36 -3.58 3.94
N ILE A 387 4.52 -4.35 4.60
CA ILE A 387 4.93 -5.64 5.16
C ILE A 387 5.07 -6.67 4.05
N ASN A 388 4.24 -6.58 3.01
CA ASN A 388 4.51 -7.34 1.80
C ASN A 388 5.88 -6.93 1.25
N THR A 389 6.25 -5.64 1.17
CA THR A 389 7.62 -5.26 0.73
C THR A 389 8.79 -5.67 1.63
N LEU A 390 8.57 -5.90 2.92
CA LEU A 390 9.61 -6.42 3.82
C LEU A 390 9.79 -7.95 3.71
N ASP A 391 8.71 -8.69 3.37
CA ASP A 391 8.77 -10.10 2.96
C ASP A 391 9.20 -10.24 1.47
N ASP A 392 8.83 -9.27 0.62
CA ASP A 392 9.10 -9.15 -0.82
C ASP A 392 10.44 -8.44 -1.04
N ALA A 393 11.49 -8.90 -0.36
CA ALA A 393 12.85 -8.53 -0.71
C ALA A 393 13.14 -8.96 -2.17
N LYS A 394 12.81 -8.08 -3.12
CA LYS A 394 13.13 -8.14 -4.56
C LYS A 394 12.74 -9.45 -5.28
N GLY A 395 11.74 -10.19 -4.79
CA GLY A 395 11.41 -11.54 -5.28
C GLY A 395 9.93 -11.74 -5.58
N PHE A 396 9.65 -12.70 -6.46
CA PHE A 396 8.30 -13.22 -6.69
C PHE A 396 7.71 -13.78 -5.39
N THR A 397 6.42 -13.56 -5.14
CA THR A 397 5.77 -14.15 -3.96
C THR A 397 5.77 -15.68 -4.07
N PRO A 398 5.78 -16.43 -2.95
CA PRO A 398 5.78 -17.90 -2.98
C PRO A 398 4.62 -18.48 -3.81
N ASP A 399 3.44 -17.86 -3.74
CA ASP A 399 2.27 -18.27 -4.52
C ASP A 399 2.45 -18.00 -6.02
N GLN A 400 3.10 -16.88 -6.39
CA GLN A 400 3.45 -16.58 -7.78
C GLN A 400 4.48 -17.57 -8.34
N ILE A 401 5.50 -17.93 -7.54
CA ILE A 401 6.48 -18.96 -7.92
C ILE A 401 5.78 -20.30 -8.14
N TYR A 402 4.86 -20.68 -7.24
CA TYR A 402 4.08 -21.90 -7.38
C TYR A 402 3.25 -21.91 -8.66
N LEU A 403 2.53 -20.82 -8.94
CA LEU A 403 1.73 -20.68 -10.17
C LEU A 403 2.61 -20.67 -11.43
N MET A 404 3.79 -20.05 -11.38
CA MET A 404 4.77 -20.07 -12.47
C MET A 404 5.28 -21.49 -12.74
N CYS A 405 5.66 -22.23 -11.68
CA CYS A 405 6.08 -23.62 -11.79
C CYS A 405 4.96 -24.53 -12.32
N LEU A 406 3.72 -24.32 -11.86
CA LEU A 406 2.54 -25.06 -12.35
C LEU A 406 2.31 -24.78 -13.84
N SER A 407 2.34 -23.52 -14.26
CA SER A 407 2.18 -23.12 -15.67
C SER A 407 3.27 -23.73 -16.56
N PHE A 408 4.53 -23.70 -16.10
CA PHE A 408 5.64 -24.34 -16.78
C PHE A 408 5.47 -25.85 -16.91
N LEU A 409 5.05 -26.52 -15.83
CA LEU A 409 4.83 -27.97 -15.82
C LEU A 409 3.70 -28.38 -16.78
N VAL A 410 2.60 -27.62 -16.80
CA VAL A 410 1.50 -27.84 -17.74
C VAL A 410 1.97 -27.70 -19.19
N CYS A 411 2.84 -26.71 -19.50
CA CYS A 411 3.47 -26.60 -20.82
C CYS A 411 4.31 -27.82 -21.18
N VAL A 412 5.20 -28.25 -20.27
CA VAL A 412 6.09 -29.40 -20.50
C VAL A 412 5.27 -30.67 -20.75
N VAL A 413 4.23 -30.91 -19.96
CA VAL A 413 3.33 -32.05 -20.15
C VAL A 413 2.60 -31.96 -21.49
N GLY A 414 2.08 -30.78 -21.87
CA GLY A 414 1.42 -30.56 -23.14
C GLY A 414 2.33 -30.82 -24.35
N ILE A 415 3.57 -30.33 -24.30
CA ILE A 415 4.59 -30.55 -25.35
C ILE A 415 4.97 -32.03 -25.42
N THR A 416 5.22 -32.67 -24.28
CA THR A 416 5.64 -34.08 -24.23
C THR A 416 4.53 -35.00 -24.77
N ASN A 417 3.27 -34.74 -24.42
CA ASN A 417 2.14 -35.50 -24.93
C ASN A 417 2.03 -35.39 -26.46
N ALA A 418 2.18 -34.18 -27.01
CA ALA A 418 2.18 -33.96 -28.45
C ALA A 418 3.35 -34.67 -29.15
N MET A 419 4.54 -34.61 -28.56
CA MET A 419 5.74 -35.26 -29.07
C MET A 419 5.60 -36.80 -29.08
N LEU A 420 5.14 -37.39 -27.98
CA LEU A 420 4.88 -38.84 -27.88
C LEU A 420 3.82 -39.30 -28.89
N MET A 421 2.78 -38.49 -29.10
CA MET A 421 1.74 -38.79 -30.08
C MET A 421 2.28 -38.74 -31.52
N SER A 422 3.17 -37.80 -31.83
CA SER A 422 3.84 -37.72 -33.13
C SER A 422 4.74 -38.92 -33.39
N ILE A 423 5.50 -39.36 -32.38
CA ILE A 423 6.37 -40.52 -32.47
C ILE A 423 5.56 -41.80 -32.72
N THR A 424 4.48 -42.01 -31.95
CA THR A 424 3.62 -43.20 -32.10
C THR A 424 2.89 -43.26 -33.43
N GLU A 425 2.44 -42.11 -33.96
CA GLU A 425 1.92 -42.04 -35.33
C GLU A 425 2.96 -42.43 -36.37
N ARG A 426 4.17 -41.89 -36.29
CA ARG A 426 5.23 -42.21 -37.24
C ARG A 426 5.58 -43.70 -37.23
N PHE A 427 5.64 -44.31 -36.04
CA PHE A 427 5.84 -45.75 -35.92
C PHE A 427 4.71 -46.55 -36.57
N ARG A 428 3.46 -46.14 -36.37
CA ARG A 428 2.31 -46.81 -36.97
C ARG A 428 2.30 -46.66 -38.49
N GLU A 429 2.64 -45.48 -39.01
CA GLU A 429 2.75 -45.23 -40.46
C GLU A 429 3.83 -46.09 -41.11
N ILE A 430 5.03 -46.15 -40.50
CA ILE A 430 6.12 -47.00 -40.98
C ILE A 430 5.69 -48.48 -40.96
N ALA A 431 5.02 -48.93 -39.90
CA ALA A 431 4.51 -50.29 -39.81
C ALA A 431 3.47 -50.59 -40.91
N THR A 432 2.54 -49.68 -41.18
CA THR A 432 1.56 -49.85 -42.27
C THR A 432 2.22 -49.86 -43.64
N LEU A 433 3.24 -49.01 -43.89
CA LEU A 433 4.00 -48.99 -45.13
C LEU A 433 4.78 -50.29 -45.35
N LYS A 434 5.40 -50.84 -44.29
CA LYS A 434 6.07 -52.15 -44.34
C LYS A 434 5.09 -53.29 -44.64
N CYS A 435 3.89 -53.26 -44.05
CA CYS A 435 2.83 -54.25 -44.36
C CYS A 435 2.32 -54.16 -45.80
N LEU A 436 2.39 -52.98 -46.42
CA LEU A 436 2.03 -52.74 -47.82
C LEU A 436 3.15 -53.06 -48.82
N GLY A 437 4.30 -53.58 -48.35
CA GLY A 437 5.38 -54.04 -49.22
C GLY A 437 6.44 -52.99 -49.58
N ALA A 438 6.45 -51.82 -48.92
CA ALA A 438 7.57 -50.90 -49.01
C ALA A 438 8.80 -51.55 -48.34
N THR A 439 9.67 -52.14 -49.15
CA THR A 439 10.95 -52.70 -48.72
C THR A 439 12.03 -51.63 -48.86
N ASP A 440 12.88 -51.51 -47.84
CA ASP A 440 14.05 -50.62 -47.86
C ASP A 440 14.90 -50.97 -49.08
N SER A 441 15.05 -50.00 -49.99
CA SER A 441 16.09 -50.02 -51.04
C SER A 441 17.32 -49.29 -50.52
#